data_AF-A0A2R6M1G0-F1
#
_entry.id   AF-A0A2R6M1G0-F1
#
_cell.length_a   1.000
_cell.length_b   1.000
_cell.length_c   1.000
_cell.angle_alpha   90.00
_cell.angle_beta   90.00
_cell.angle_gamma   90.00
#
_symmetry.space_group_name_H-M   'P 1'
#
loop_
_entity.id
_entity.type
_entity.pdbx_description
1 polymer ?
#
loop_
_entity_poly.entity_id
_entity_poly.type
_entity_poly.pdbx_seq_one_letter_code
_entity_poly.pdbx_strand_id
1 'polypeptide(L)'
;MASPRTADGPSLTEKLVGGFQWAITGSYVFLLGLVVTAWYFHRTRTAASLDLSWPFVGFVAAAFVAGYVWVGWVGSEPSDSDARSDFDAHVRRIEAVVTLLVLGFIFPFGVPRLFDQLGVAPRGFPLFGFGVAYALALAVSYGLVYGLGSRFFLGPDPEGLRE
;
A
#
# COMPACT_ATOMS: atom_id res chain seq x y z
N MET A 1 -27.06 -4.01 35.86
CA MET A 1 -25.73 -3.47 35.53
C MET A 1 -25.45 -3.82 34.08
N ALA A 2 -25.56 -2.84 33.18
CA ALA A 2 -25.31 -3.06 31.77
C ALA A 2 -23.80 -3.01 31.52
N SER A 3 -23.22 -4.11 31.04
CA SER A 3 -21.84 -4.12 30.54
C SER A 3 -21.76 -3.13 29.37
N PRO A 4 -20.76 -2.24 29.33
CA PRO A 4 -20.53 -1.42 28.15
C PRO A 4 -20.18 -2.39 27.02
N ARG A 5 -21.03 -2.48 25.99
CA ARG A 5 -20.68 -3.12 24.73
C ARG A 5 -19.41 -2.43 24.25
N THR A 6 -18.27 -3.10 24.29
CA THR A 6 -17.13 -2.68 23.47
C THR A 6 -17.62 -2.83 22.04
N ALA A 7 -17.95 -1.69 21.43
CA ALA A 7 -18.19 -1.61 20.01
C ALA A 7 -16.81 -1.79 19.35
N ASP A 8 -16.30 -3.02 19.34
CA ASP A 8 -15.01 -3.38 18.76
C ASP A 8 -15.12 -3.41 17.24
N GLY A 9 -15.48 -2.26 16.67
CA GLY A 9 -15.35 -1.98 15.25
C GLY A 9 -13.94 -1.47 14.94
N PRO A 10 -13.53 -1.49 13.67
CA PRO A 10 -12.19 -1.10 13.26
C PRO A 10 -11.89 0.34 13.66
N SER A 11 -10.66 0.56 14.14
CA SER A 11 -10.22 1.87 14.62
C SER A 11 -10.25 2.91 13.48
N LEU A 12 -10.37 4.20 13.84
CA LEU A 12 -10.32 5.27 12.84
C LEU A 12 -9.03 5.19 12.02
N THR A 13 -7.92 4.83 12.68
CA THR A 13 -6.62 4.60 12.04
C THR A 13 -6.72 3.51 10.98
N GLU A 14 -7.26 2.33 11.30
CA GLU A 14 -7.42 1.23 10.34
C GLU A 14 -8.23 1.63 9.10
N LYS A 15 -9.33 2.36 9.30
CA LYS A 15 -10.16 2.85 8.18
C LYS A 15 -9.39 3.84 7.29
N LEU A 16 -8.64 4.76 7.90
CA LEU A 16 -7.81 5.71 7.16
C LEU A 16 -6.70 5.00 6.39
N VAL A 17 -6.02 4.03 7.00
CA VAL A 17 -4.95 3.29 6.33
C VAL A 17 -5.51 2.47 5.16
N GLY A 18 -6.65 1.80 5.34
CA GLY A 18 -7.35 1.11 4.25
C GLY A 18 -7.72 2.03 3.10
N GLY A 19 -8.21 3.24 3.42
CA GLY A 19 -8.47 4.29 2.42
C GLY A 19 -7.19 4.70 1.68
N PHE A 20 -6.10 4.99 2.38
CA PHE A 20 -4.82 5.36 1.75
C PHE A 20 -4.27 4.26 0.85
N GLN A 21 -4.31 3.00 1.28
CA GLN A 21 -3.90 1.85 0.47
C GLN A 21 -4.67 1.79 -0.85
N TRP A 22 -5.99 1.91 -0.80
CA TRP A 22 -6.83 1.89 -2.00
C TRP A 22 -6.59 3.10 -2.89
N ALA A 23 -6.40 4.29 -2.31
CA ALA A 23 -6.07 5.51 -3.05
C ALA A 23 -4.76 5.37 -3.83
N ILE A 24 -3.71 4.86 -3.19
CA ILE A 24 -2.41 4.64 -3.81
C ILE A 24 -2.50 3.57 -4.89
N THR A 25 -3.13 2.43 -4.58
CA THR A 25 -3.33 1.34 -5.54
C THR A 25 -4.10 1.83 -6.76
N GLY A 26 -5.19 2.57 -6.53
CA GLY A 26 -5.98 3.21 -7.56
C GLY A 26 -5.14 4.18 -8.40
N SER A 27 -4.31 5.02 -7.78
CA SER A 27 -3.45 5.95 -8.53
C SER A 27 -2.50 5.21 -9.48
N TYR A 28 -1.89 4.11 -9.06
CA TYR A 28 -1.01 3.31 -9.91
C TYR A 28 -1.77 2.66 -11.06
N VAL A 29 -2.95 2.10 -10.79
CA VAL A 29 -3.81 1.51 -11.83
C VAL A 29 -4.24 2.57 -12.85
N PHE A 30 -4.62 3.77 -12.41
CA PHE A 30 -4.98 4.88 -13.29
C PHE A 30 -3.81 5.30 -14.18
N LEU A 31 -2.62 5.49 -13.59
CA LEU A 31 -1.41 5.86 -14.33
C LEU A 31 -0.99 4.78 -15.33
N LEU A 32 -1.10 3.50 -14.96
CA LEU A 32 -0.84 2.38 -15.87
C LEU A 32 -1.81 2.41 -17.05
N GLY A 33 -3.10 2.68 -16.79
CA GLY A 33 -4.11 2.90 -17.82
C GLY A 33 -3.69 4.02 -18.78
N LEU A 34 -3.22 5.16 -18.26
CA LEU A 34 -2.72 6.26 -19.09
C LEU A 34 -1.52 5.88 -19.94
N VAL A 35 -0.57 5.11 -19.41
CA VAL A 35 0.58 4.62 -20.19
C VAL A 35 0.11 3.75 -21.35
N VAL A 36 -0.83 2.84 -21.10
CA VAL A 36 -1.41 1.97 -22.15
C VAL A 36 -2.17 2.79 -23.19
N THR A 37 -2.98 3.76 -22.76
CA THR A 37 -3.72 4.65 -23.66
C THR A 37 -2.79 5.54 -24.50
N ALA A 38 -1.75 6.10 -23.88
CA ALA A 38 -0.74 6.91 -24.58
C ALA A 38 0.03 6.07 -25.61
N TRP A 39 0.41 4.84 -25.25
CA TRP A 39 1.03 3.90 -26.17
C TRP A 39 0.10 3.55 -27.35
N TYR A 40 -1.18 3.34 -27.09
CA TYR A 40 -2.19 3.09 -28.12
C TYR A 40 -2.30 4.28 -29.09
N PHE A 41 -2.48 5.50 -28.58
CA PHE A 41 -2.55 6.70 -29.42
C PHE A 41 -1.27 6.97 -30.20
N HIS A 42 -0.12 6.70 -29.59
CA HIS A 42 1.16 6.75 -30.30
C HIS A 42 1.19 5.76 -31.47
N ARG A 43 0.72 4.52 -31.26
CA ARG A 43 0.64 3.48 -32.30
C ARG A 43 -0.35 3.82 -33.40
N THR A 44 -1.49 4.41 -33.08
CA THR A 44 -2.52 4.81 -34.06
C THR A 44 -2.28 6.20 -34.67
N ARG A 45 -1.20 6.88 -34.28
CA ARG A 45 -0.87 8.27 -34.65
C ARG A 45 -2.03 9.24 -34.41
N THR A 46 -2.81 9.00 -33.37
CA THR A 46 -3.93 9.85 -33.00
C THR A 46 -3.43 10.97 -32.10
N ALA A 47 -3.53 12.21 -32.55
CA ALA A 47 -3.25 13.36 -31.69
C ALA A 47 -4.43 13.58 -30.74
N ALA A 48 -4.19 13.40 -29.44
CA ALA A 48 -5.17 13.66 -28.40
C ALA A 48 -4.52 14.45 -27.26
N SER A 49 -5.23 15.46 -26.76
CA SER A 49 -4.88 16.21 -25.55
C SER A 49 -6.08 16.13 -24.63
N LEU A 50 -5.92 15.41 -23.51
CA LEU A 50 -6.96 15.26 -22.49
C LEU A 50 -6.43 15.83 -21.19
N ASP A 51 -7.16 16.79 -20.61
CA ASP A 51 -6.93 17.18 -19.22
C ASP A 51 -7.54 16.12 -18.29
N LEU A 52 -6.66 15.30 -17.72
CA LEU A 52 -7.01 14.19 -16.84
C LEU A 52 -6.82 14.52 -15.36
N SER A 53 -6.50 15.79 -15.03
CA SER A 53 -6.22 16.22 -13.67
C SER A 53 -7.43 15.98 -12.76
N TRP A 54 -8.61 16.43 -13.18
CA TRP A 54 -9.86 16.24 -12.43
C TRP A 54 -10.34 14.79 -12.39
N PRO A 55 -10.34 14.04 -13.51
CA PRO A 55 -10.61 12.60 -13.48
C PRO A 55 -9.69 11.81 -12.54
N PHE A 56 -8.40 12.14 -12.52
CA PHE A 56 -7.43 11.50 -11.61
C PHE A 56 -7.77 11.77 -10.15
N VAL A 57 -8.00 13.04 -9.79
CA VAL A 57 -8.39 13.42 -8.43
C VAL A 57 -9.69 12.73 -8.01
N GLY A 58 -10.70 12.71 -8.88
CA GLY A 58 -11.96 12.03 -8.63
C GLY A 58 -11.79 10.52 -8.43
N PHE A 59 -10.97 9.87 -9.26
CA PHE A 59 -10.68 8.44 -9.16
C PHE A 59 -9.97 8.09 -7.85
N VAL A 60 -8.94 8.85 -7.48
CA VAL A 60 -8.18 8.63 -6.24
C VAL A 60 -9.05 8.87 -5.01
N ALA A 61 -9.86 9.94 -5.01
CA ALA A 61 -10.80 10.21 -3.92
C ALA A 61 -11.86 9.11 -3.78
N ALA A 62 -12.42 8.63 -4.90
CA ALA A 62 -13.36 7.52 -4.89
C ALA A 62 -12.73 6.22 -4.36
N ALA A 63 -11.50 5.91 -4.80
CA ALA A 63 -10.75 4.76 -4.31
C ALA A 63 -10.47 4.87 -2.80
N PHE A 64 -10.11 6.06 -2.31
CA PHE A 64 -9.95 6.31 -0.87
C PHE A 64 -11.23 6.02 -0.09
N VAL A 65 -12.35 6.60 -0.52
CA VAL A 65 -13.66 6.42 0.13
C VAL A 65 -14.08 4.95 0.08
N ALA A 66 -13.87 4.26 -1.04
CA ALA A 66 -14.15 2.85 -1.19
C ALA A 66 -13.35 2.01 -0.18
N GLY A 67 -12.04 2.24 -0.06
CA GLY A 67 -11.21 1.55 0.93
C GLY A 67 -11.61 1.85 2.38
N TYR A 68 -11.92 3.11 2.68
CA TYR A 68 -12.37 3.53 4.01
C TYR A 68 -13.69 2.86 4.42
N VAL A 69 -14.67 2.87 3.52
CA VAL A 69 -15.99 2.25 3.75
C VAL A 69 -15.88 0.73 3.80
N TRP A 70 -15.06 0.13 2.92
CA TRP A 70 -14.84 -1.31 2.88
C TRP A 70 -14.30 -1.85 4.22
N VAL A 71 -13.25 -1.22 4.76
CA VAL A 71 -12.70 -1.60 6.08
C VAL A 71 -13.75 -1.44 7.17
N GLY A 72 -14.52 -0.35 7.14
CA GLY A 72 -15.60 -0.12 8.10
C GLY A 72 -16.72 -1.15 8.02
N TRP A 73 -17.02 -1.65 6.82
CA TRP A 73 -18.06 -2.66 6.60
C TRP A 73 -17.60 -4.05 7.03
N VAL A 74 -16.43 -4.49 6.55
CA VAL A 74 -15.87 -5.81 6.86
C VAL A 74 -15.54 -5.97 8.34
N GLY A 75 -15.04 -4.92 9.01
CA GLY A 75 -14.74 -4.98 10.44
C GLY A 75 -15.96 -4.88 11.36
N SER A 76 -17.17 -4.68 10.82
CA SER A 76 -18.41 -4.57 11.62
C SER A 76 -19.24 -5.85 11.65
N GLU A 77 -18.86 -6.89 10.90
CA GLU A 77 -19.59 -8.17 10.89
C GLU A 77 -19.29 -9.02 12.14
N PRO A 78 -20.31 -9.69 12.72
CA PRO A 78 -20.10 -10.57 13.88
C PRO A 78 -19.29 -11.80 13.46
N SER A 79 -18.13 -11.97 14.09
CA SER A 79 -17.10 -12.99 13.86
C SER A 79 -17.61 -14.44 13.79
N ASP A 80 -17.76 -14.99 12.58
CA ASP A 80 -17.37 -16.38 12.30
C ASP A 80 -15.82 -16.46 12.31
N SER A 81 -15.25 -17.58 12.75
CA SER A 81 -13.79 -17.76 12.88
C SER A 81 -13.02 -17.46 11.59
N ASP A 82 -13.65 -17.71 10.45
CA ASP A 82 -13.07 -17.48 9.13
C ASP A 82 -12.99 -15.97 8.81
N ALA A 83 -14.02 -15.19 9.14
CA ALA A 83 -14.05 -13.74 8.92
C ALA A 83 -12.99 -13.00 9.74
N ARG A 84 -12.71 -13.48 10.97
CA ARG A 84 -11.67 -12.90 11.83
C ARG A 84 -10.26 -13.20 11.30
N SER A 85 -10.04 -14.39 10.74
CA SER A 85 -8.78 -14.76 10.08
C SER A 85 -8.53 -13.93 8.81
N ASP A 86 -9.59 -13.64 8.04
CA ASP A 86 -9.52 -12.79 6.85
C ASP A 86 -9.24 -11.32 7.21
N PHE A 87 -9.80 -10.85 8.32
CA PHE A 87 -9.50 -9.52 8.85
C PHE A 87 -8.04 -9.41 9.31
N ASP A 88 -7.51 -10.39 10.05
CA ASP A 88 -6.09 -10.42 10.42
C ASP A 88 -5.15 -10.49 9.20
N ALA A 89 -5.53 -11.26 8.17
CA ALA A 89 -4.81 -11.29 6.91
C ALA A 89 -4.86 -9.93 6.18
N HIS A 90 -5.98 -9.22 6.28
CA HIS A 90 -6.15 -7.87 5.74
C HIS A 90 -5.29 -6.84 6.49
N VAL A 91 -5.27 -6.88 7.82
CA VAL A 91 -4.40 -6.06 8.69
C VAL A 91 -2.93 -6.27 8.33
N ARG A 92 -2.49 -7.53 8.15
CA ARG A 92 -1.13 -7.83 7.69
C ARG A 92 -0.86 -7.32 6.27
N ARG A 93 -1.83 -7.41 5.36
CA ARG A 93 -1.68 -6.83 4.01
C ARG A 93 -1.53 -5.32 4.07
N ILE A 94 -2.31 -4.65 4.90
CA ILE A 94 -2.23 -3.21 5.11
C ILE A 94 -0.83 -2.83 5.63
N GLU A 95 -0.37 -3.47 6.70
CA GLU A 95 0.95 -3.22 7.29
C GLU A 95 2.08 -3.46 6.28
N ALA A 96 1.99 -4.54 5.49
CA ALA A 96 2.96 -4.86 4.44
C ALA A 96 2.96 -3.81 3.34
N VAL A 97 1.79 -3.31 2.92
CA VAL A 97 1.67 -2.28 1.88
C VAL A 97 2.16 -0.93 2.38
N VAL A 98 1.86 -0.55 3.62
CA VAL A 98 2.37 0.70 4.21
C VAL A 98 3.89 0.63 4.36
N THR A 99 4.42 -0.48 4.87
CA THR A 99 5.87 -0.69 4.99
C THR A 99 6.54 -0.68 3.62
N LEU A 100 5.94 -1.35 2.62
CA LEU A 100 6.40 -1.33 1.24
C LEU A 100 6.39 0.08 0.67
N LEU A 101 5.37 0.89 0.96
CA LEU A 101 5.26 2.26 0.48
C LEU A 101 6.38 3.12 1.08
N VAL A 102 6.59 3.03 2.38
CA VAL A 102 7.63 3.78 3.09
C VAL A 102 9.02 3.37 2.60
N LEU A 103 9.30 2.07 2.52
CA LEU A 103 10.59 1.58 2.02
C LEU A 103 10.78 1.82 0.53
N GLY A 104 9.71 1.68 -0.25
CA GLY A 104 9.67 1.98 -1.68
C GLY A 104 9.84 3.46 -1.97
N PHE A 105 9.60 4.35 -1.00
CA PHE A 105 9.99 5.75 -1.08
C PHE A 105 11.45 5.95 -0.65
N ILE A 106 11.87 5.38 0.49
CA ILE A 106 13.19 5.63 1.08
C ILE A 106 14.33 4.99 0.27
N PHE A 107 14.19 3.73 -0.13
CA PHE A 107 15.27 2.97 -0.76
C PHE A 107 15.69 3.53 -2.14
N PRO A 108 14.78 4.01 -3.01
CA PRO A 108 15.20 4.64 -4.26
C PRO A 108 16.04 5.91 -4.11
N PHE A 109 15.99 6.60 -2.97
CA PHE A 109 16.88 7.73 -2.69
C PHE A 109 18.16 7.30 -1.96
N GLY A 110 18.09 6.29 -1.09
CA GLY A 110 19.22 5.82 -0.29
C GLY A 110 20.17 4.87 -1.02
N VAL A 111 19.63 3.87 -1.71
CA VAL A 111 20.39 2.77 -2.31
C VAL A 111 21.27 3.20 -3.49
N PRO A 112 20.77 3.99 -4.48
CA PRO A 112 21.64 4.49 -5.56
C PRO A 112 22.80 5.35 -5.03
N ARG A 113 22.51 6.23 -4.06
CA ARG A 113 23.52 7.09 -3.44
C ARG A 113 24.58 6.31 -2.67
N LEU A 114 24.18 5.22 -2.00
CA LEU A 114 25.10 4.32 -1.31
C LEU A 114 26.00 3.55 -2.31
N PHE A 115 25.44 3.10 -3.43
CA PHE A 115 26.23 2.44 -4.49
C PHE A 115 27.22 3.37 -5.17
N ASP A 116 26.86 4.64 -5.34
CA ASP A 116 27.77 5.68 -5.84
C ASP A 116 28.92 5.95 -4.85
N GLN A 117 28.63 6.02 -3.54
CA GLN A 117 29.65 6.21 -2.50
C GLN A 117 30.61 5.02 -2.38
N LEU A 118 30.09 3.80 -2.54
CA LEU A 118 30.88 2.56 -2.45
C LEU A 118 31.59 2.23 -3.78
N GLY A 119 31.35 2.98 -4.86
CA GLY A 119 31.96 2.75 -6.16
C GLY A 119 31.51 1.47 -6.86
N VAL A 120 30.39 0.88 -6.44
CA VAL A 120 29.88 -0.42 -6.93
C VAL A 120 28.87 -0.25 -8.07
N ALA A 121 28.54 1.00 -8.42
CA ALA A 121 27.61 1.31 -9.51
C ALA A 121 28.11 0.70 -10.85
N PRO A 122 27.36 -0.27 -11.44
CA PRO A 122 27.78 -0.89 -12.70
C PRO A 122 27.79 0.15 -13.81
N ARG A 123 28.97 0.41 -14.37
CA ARG A 123 29.13 1.30 -15.54
C ARG A 123 28.42 0.67 -16.74
N GLY A 124 27.19 1.13 -17.02
CA GLY A 124 26.38 0.66 -18.15
C GLY A 124 24.90 0.42 -17.85
N PHE A 125 24.50 0.33 -16.57
CA PHE A 125 23.11 0.13 -16.18
C PHE A 125 22.60 1.26 -15.27
N PRO A 126 22.13 2.39 -15.85
CA PRO A 126 21.71 3.57 -15.09
C PRO A 126 20.51 3.31 -14.14
N LEU A 127 19.79 2.19 -14.31
CA LEU A 127 18.63 1.81 -13.51
C LEU A 127 18.92 0.72 -12.46
N PHE A 128 20.16 0.21 -12.36
CA PHE A 128 20.49 -0.92 -11.49
C PHE A 128 20.22 -0.62 -10.00
N GLY A 129 20.62 0.55 -9.52
CA GLY A 129 20.38 0.98 -8.13
C GLY A 129 18.89 1.09 -7.80
N PHE A 130 18.06 1.50 -8.76
CA PHE A 130 16.61 1.56 -8.60
C PHE A 130 15.97 0.18 -8.56
N GLY A 131 16.40 -0.75 -9.43
CA GLY A 131 15.91 -2.13 -9.41
C GLY A 131 16.22 -2.83 -8.09
N VAL A 132 17.44 -2.67 -7.59
CA VAL A 132 17.86 -3.23 -6.28
C VAL A 132 17.11 -2.57 -5.12
N ALA A 133 16.89 -1.24 -5.17
CA ALA A 133 16.09 -0.54 -4.18
C ALA A 133 14.66 -1.09 -4.06
N TYR A 134 13.98 -1.32 -5.19
CA TYR A 134 12.63 -1.89 -5.19
C TYR A 134 12.59 -3.35 -4.74
N ALA A 135 13.58 -4.15 -5.13
CA ALA A 135 13.70 -5.53 -4.66
C ALA A 135 13.90 -5.60 -3.14
N LEU A 136 14.75 -4.73 -2.58
CA LEU A 136 14.93 -4.57 -1.14
C LEU A 136 13.65 -4.10 -0.45
N ALA A 137 12.93 -3.14 -1.04
CA ALA A 137 11.69 -2.64 -0.45
C ALA A 137 10.66 -3.77 -0.32
N LEU A 138 10.52 -4.59 -1.37
CA LEU A 138 9.67 -5.77 -1.38
C LEU A 138 10.11 -6.84 -0.37
N ALA A 139 11.39 -7.20 -0.38
CA ALA A 139 11.91 -8.25 0.48
C ALA A 139 11.82 -7.89 1.96
N VAL A 140 12.12 -6.63 2.30
CA VAL A 140 12.09 -6.15 3.69
C VAL A 140 10.65 -5.96 4.16
N SER A 141 9.75 -5.41 3.34
CA SER A 141 8.34 -5.24 3.74
C SER A 141 7.63 -6.57 3.95
N TYR A 142 7.81 -7.53 3.02
CA TYR A 142 7.22 -8.86 3.17
C TYR A 142 7.91 -9.66 4.27
N GLY A 143 9.23 -9.57 4.40
CA GLY A 143 10.00 -10.27 5.43
C GLY A 143 9.62 -9.83 6.85
N LEU A 144 9.46 -8.52 7.08
CA LEU A 144 9.05 -7.99 8.38
C LEU A 144 7.62 -8.39 8.73
N VAL A 145 6.68 -8.19 7.81
CA VAL A 145 5.26 -8.34 8.12
C VAL A 145 4.80 -9.80 8.06
N TYR A 146 5.25 -10.57 7.07
CA TYR A 146 4.85 -11.98 6.93
C TYR A 146 5.83 -12.97 7.56
N GLY A 147 7.13 -12.64 7.60
CA GLY A 147 8.14 -13.51 8.19
C GLY A 147 8.28 -13.34 9.71
N LEU A 148 8.29 -12.10 10.19
CA LEU A 148 8.44 -11.76 11.61
C LEU A 148 7.14 -11.41 12.32
N GLY A 149 6.03 -11.23 11.59
CA GLY A 149 4.75 -10.82 12.18
C GLY A 149 4.75 -9.42 12.77
N SER A 150 5.71 -8.56 12.41
CA SER A 150 5.86 -7.23 13.01
C SER A 150 4.73 -6.29 12.57
N ARG A 151 4.09 -5.62 13.54
CA ARG A 151 3.09 -4.56 13.32
C ARG A 151 3.64 -3.22 13.84
N PHE A 152 4.44 -2.54 13.03
CA PHE A 152 5.08 -1.27 13.39
C PHE A 152 4.10 -0.10 13.38
N PHE A 153 3.16 -0.07 12.43
CA PHE A 153 2.26 1.06 12.23
C PHE A 153 0.90 0.86 12.89
N LEU A 154 0.39 -0.38 12.91
CA LEU A 154 -0.92 -0.70 13.50
C LEU A 154 -0.88 -1.03 15.00
N GLY A 155 0.32 -1.21 15.58
CA GLY A 155 0.49 -1.51 17.01
C GLY A 155 0.30 -3.00 17.36
N PRO A 156 0.73 -3.42 18.57
CA PRO A 156 0.69 -4.82 18.99
C PRO A 156 -0.75 -5.31 19.25
N ASP A 157 -1.00 -6.60 18.99
CA ASP A 157 -2.28 -7.24 19.29
C ASP A 157 -2.59 -7.11 20.80
N PRO A 158 -3.79 -6.65 21.19
CA PRO A 158 -4.17 -6.58 22.61
C PRO A 158 -4.28 -7.95 23.28
N GLU A 159 -4.31 -9.04 22.51
CA GLU A 159 -4.31 -10.41 23.07
C GLU A 159 -2.91 -10.86 23.53
N GLY A 160 -1.82 -10.29 22.98
CA GLY A 160 -0.45 -10.60 23.42
C GLY A 160 -0.03 -9.96 24.75
N LEU A 161 -0.87 -9.09 25.32
CA LEU A 161 -0.66 -8.46 26.65
C LEU A 161 -1.40 -9.19 27.78
N ARG A 162 -2.05 -10.32 27.48
CA ARG A 162 -2.77 -11.16 28.47
C ARG A 162 -2.03 -12.44 28.86
N GLU A 163 -0.85 -12.70 28.30
CA GLU A 163 0.05 -13.77 28.75
C GLU A 163 1.10 -13.26 29.75
#